data_AF-A0A3D1YY89-F1
#
_entry.id   AF-A0A3D1YY89-F1
#
_cell.length_a   1.000
_cell.length_b   1.000
_cell.length_c   1.000
_cell.angle_alpha   90.00
_cell.angle_beta   90.00
_cell.angle_gamma   90.00
#
_symmetry.space_group_name_H-M   'P 1'
#
loop_
_entity.id
_entity.type
_entity.pdbx_description
1 polymer ?
#
loop_
_entity_poly.entity_id
_entity_poly.type
_entity_poly.pdbx_seq_one_letter_code
_entity_poly.pdbx_strand_id
1 'polypeptide(L)'
;MCCYFHVHQPLRVKKYNLFDIGSETDYFDDKKNSEILRKVANKCYYPANNLMLELIERSEGRFKISYSISGVFLDQAMEFEPKIIESFQRLAQTGCV
;
A
#
# COMPACT_ATOMS: atom_id res chain seq x y z
N MET A 1 5.13 -21.04 -12.55
CA MET A 1 5.21 -19.57 -12.70
C MET A 1 4.57 -18.97 -11.46
N CYS A 2 5.25 -18.06 -10.76
CA CYS A 2 4.70 -17.36 -9.58
C CYS A 2 4.79 -15.87 -9.84
N CYS A 3 3.66 -15.16 -9.79
CA CYS A 3 3.64 -13.72 -9.98
C CYS A 3 4.15 -13.05 -8.70
N TYR A 4 5.17 -12.19 -8.86
CA TYR A 4 5.73 -11.40 -7.79
C TYR A 4 5.34 -9.93 -7.95
N PHE A 5 4.84 -9.33 -6.87
CA PHE A 5 4.41 -7.95 -6.83
C PHE A 5 5.15 -7.19 -5.74
N HIS A 6 5.79 -6.08 -6.10
CA HIS A 6 6.42 -5.18 -5.15
C HIS A 6 5.53 -3.97 -4.87
N VAL A 7 5.08 -3.82 -3.63
CA VAL A 7 4.19 -2.75 -3.17
C VAL A 7 5.03 -1.70 -2.45
N HIS A 8 5.20 -0.56 -3.12
CA HIS A 8 5.95 0.56 -2.61
C HIS A 8 5.23 1.89 -2.92
N GLN A 9 5.16 2.76 -1.91
CA GLN A 9 4.63 4.11 -2.02
C GLN A 9 5.55 5.04 -1.21
N PRO A 10 6.25 5.99 -1.83
CA PRO A 10 7.10 6.93 -1.11
C PRO A 10 6.32 8.10 -0.51
N LEU A 11 6.84 8.65 0.59
CA LEU A 11 6.38 9.92 1.17
C LEU A 11 6.83 11.10 0.30
N ARG A 12 5.94 12.06 0.08
CA ARG A 12 6.23 13.31 -0.63
C ARG A 12 6.67 14.37 0.35
N VAL A 13 7.78 15.02 0.01
CA VAL A 13 8.32 16.16 0.75
C VAL A 13 7.52 17.41 0.39
N LYS A 14 7.30 18.30 1.37
CA LYS A 14 6.73 19.63 1.10
C LYS A 14 7.67 20.45 0.20
N LYS A 15 7.15 21.51 -0.41
CA LYS A 15 8.00 22.51 -1.06
C LYS A 15 8.63 23.38 0.02
N TYR A 16 9.91 23.15 0.30
CA TYR A 16 10.71 23.95 1.23
C TYR A 16 11.39 25.11 0.51
N ASN A 17 11.29 26.32 1.05
CA ASN A 17 12.12 27.45 0.65
C ASN A 17 13.25 27.66 1.67
N LEU A 18 14.29 28.38 1.24
CA LEU A 18 15.43 28.74 2.12
C LEU A 18 15.00 29.49 3.39
N PHE A 19 13.87 30.19 3.35
CA PHE A 19 13.31 30.94 4.48
C PHE A 19 12.56 30.07 5.50
N ASP A 20 12.23 28.82 5.13
CA ASP A 20 11.48 27.90 5.99
C ASP A 20 12.43 27.09 6.91
N ILE A 21 13.75 27.29 6.76
CA ILE A 21 14.80 26.62 7.56
C ILE A 21 14.77 27.17 8.99
N GLY A 22 14.38 26.32 9.94
CA GLY A 22 14.37 26.61 11.38
C GLY A 22 13.02 27.02 11.95
N SER A 23 12.02 27.29 11.11
CA SER A 23 10.64 27.60 11.51
C SER A 23 9.67 26.44 11.27
N GLU A 24 9.84 25.67 10.18
CA GLU A 24 9.00 24.53 9.85
C GLU A 24 9.73 23.20 10.09
N THR A 25 9.16 22.35 10.94
CA THR A 25 9.77 21.08 11.37
C THR A 25 9.24 19.86 10.63
N ASP A 26 8.13 19.99 9.90
CA ASP A 26 7.44 18.87 9.27
C ASP A 26 7.79 18.77 7.77
N TYR A 27 8.69 17.84 7.46
CA TYR A 27 9.26 17.64 6.13
C TYR A 27 8.28 17.08 5.08
N PHE A 28 7.19 16.44 5.49
CA PHE A 28 6.34 15.67 4.59
C PHE A 28 4.97 16.30 4.37
N ASP A 29 4.44 16.17 3.16
CA ASP A 29 3.11 16.68 2.81
C ASP A 29 2.05 15.61 3.10
N ASP A 30 1.68 15.46 4.37
CA ASP A 30 0.76 14.41 4.84
C ASP A 30 -0.61 14.48 4.19
N LYS A 31 -1.09 15.71 3.91
CA LYS A 31 -2.34 15.91 3.17
C LYS A 31 -2.23 15.28 1.78
N LYS A 32 -1.18 15.61 1.04
CA LYS A 32 -0.98 15.05 -0.30
C LYS A 32 -0.66 13.56 -0.27
N ASN A 33 0.08 13.08 0.73
CA ASN A 33 0.39 11.67 0.90
C ASN A 33 -0.88 10.85 1.15
N SER A 34 -1.73 11.28 2.08
CA SER A 34 -3.00 10.62 2.38
C SER A 34 -3.98 10.63 1.20
N GLU A 35 -4.14 11.78 0.51
CA GLU A 35 -4.97 11.89 -0.69
C GLU A 35 -4.53 10.92 -1.79
N ILE A 36 -3.22 10.84 -2.03
CA ILE A 36 -2.68 9.97 -3.07
C ILE A 36 -2.79 8.50 -2.66
N LEU A 37 -2.48 8.15 -1.41
CA LEU A 37 -2.59 6.78 -0.93
C LEU A 37 -4.03 6.28 -1.10
N ARG A 38 -5.03 7.05 -0.65
CA ARG A 38 -6.45 6.70 -0.80
C ARG A 38 -6.85 6.56 -2.27
N LYS A 39 -6.36 7.45 -3.13
CA LYS A 39 -6.61 7.35 -4.58
C LYS A 39 -6.03 6.07 -5.18
N VAL A 40 -4.80 5.72 -4.84
CA VAL A 40 -4.14 4.50 -5.34
C VAL A 40 -4.80 3.25 -4.76
N ALA A 41 -5.17 3.27 -3.48
CA ALA A 41 -5.86 2.17 -2.82
C ALA A 41 -7.16 1.78 -3.53
N ASN A 42 -8.01 2.77 -3.83
CA ASN A 42 -9.27 2.55 -4.53
C ASN A 42 -9.09 2.09 -5.99
N LYS A 43 -7.99 2.48 -6.64
CA LYS A 43 -7.73 2.13 -8.04
C LYS A 43 -6.93 0.85 -8.23
N CYS A 44 -6.11 0.47 -7.27
CA CYS A 44 -5.10 -0.56 -7.43
C CYS A 44 -5.18 -1.59 -6.31
N TYR A 45 -4.93 -1.23 -5.05
CA TYR A 45 -4.78 -2.21 -3.98
C TYR A 45 -6.06 -2.99 -3.71
N TYR A 46 -7.20 -2.32 -3.52
CA TYR A 46 -8.46 -3.02 -3.26
C TYR A 46 -8.92 -3.87 -4.45
N PRO A 47 -8.99 -3.34 -5.69
CA PRO A 47 -9.40 -4.15 -6.83
C PRO A 47 -8.46 -5.32 -7.10
N ALA A 48 -7.14 -5.11 -7.01
CA ALA A 48 -6.17 -6.16 -7.24
C ALA A 48 -6.26 -7.24 -6.16
N ASN A 49 -6.32 -6.87 -4.88
CA ASN A 49 -6.38 -7.85 -3.80
C ASN A 49 -7.67 -8.66 -3.83
N ASN A 50 -8.80 -8.04 -4.16
CA ASN A 50 -10.07 -8.76 -4.34
C ASN A 50 -10.00 -9.74 -5.52
N LEU A 51 -9.42 -9.33 -6.65
CA LEU A 51 -9.24 -10.23 -7.80
C LEU A 51 -8.31 -11.40 -7.48
N MET A 52 -7.20 -11.14 -6.78
CA MET A 52 -6.28 -12.20 -6.39
C MET A 52 -6.95 -13.19 -5.45
N LEU A 53 -7.75 -12.72 -4.50
CA LEU A 53 -8.53 -13.58 -3.60
C LEU A 53 -9.52 -14.45 -4.39
N GLU A 54 -10.27 -13.86 -5.32
CA GLU A 54 -11.20 -14.61 -6.20
C GLU A 54 -10.46 -15.70 -6.99
N LEU A 55 -9.29 -15.38 -7.56
CA LEU A 55 -8.49 -16.35 -8.32
C LEU A 55 -7.94 -17.48 -7.44
N ILE A 56 -7.51 -17.18 -6.22
CA ILE A 56 -7.06 -18.18 -5.24
C ILE A 56 -8.22 -19.12 -4.90
N GLU A 57 -9.40 -18.57 -4.58
CA GLU A 57 -10.60 -19.34 -4.24
C GLU A 57 -11.06 -20.22 -5.40
N ARG A 58 -11.18 -19.66 -6.61
CA ARG A 58 -11.62 -20.39 -7.82
C ARG A 58 -10.64 -21.47 -8.28
N SER A 59 -9.38 -21.34 -7.91
CA SER A 59 -8.34 -22.32 -8.24
C SER A 59 -8.16 -23.39 -7.15
N GLU A 60 -8.92 -23.31 -6.07
CA GLU A 60 -8.79 -24.17 -4.88
C GLU A 60 -7.36 -24.13 -4.30
N GLY A 61 -6.77 -22.91 -4.26
CA GLY A 61 -5.43 -22.68 -3.72
C GLY A 61 -4.25 -23.14 -4.59
N ARG A 62 -4.52 -23.57 -5.84
CA ARG A 62 -3.45 -23.90 -6.80
C ARG A 62 -2.78 -22.66 -7.39
N PHE A 63 -3.51 -21.54 -7.47
CA PHE A 63 -2.93 -20.26 -7.85
C PHE A 63 -2.25 -19.61 -6.63
N LYS A 64 -0.98 -19.25 -6.79
CA LYS A 64 -0.16 -18.63 -5.74
C LYS A 64 0.58 -17.43 -6.28
N ILE A 65 0.72 -16.42 -5.45
CA ILE A 65 1.43 -15.17 -5.75
C ILE A 65 2.36 -14.84 -4.59
N SER A 66 3.21 -13.85 -4.76
CA SER A 66 4.07 -13.33 -3.70
C SER A 66 4.05 -11.81 -3.69
N TYR A 67 3.87 -11.22 -2.50
CA TYR A 67 4.01 -9.78 -2.29
C TYR A 67 5.29 -9.46 -1.52
N SER A 68 5.97 -8.40 -1.93
CA SER A 68 6.96 -7.70 -1.12
C SER A 68 6.43 -6.31 -0.82
N ILE A 69 6.25 -6.00 0.46
CA ILE A 69 5.64 -4.73 0.89
C ILE A 69 6.70 -3.92 1.63
N SER A 70 6.97 -2.70 1.17
CA SER A 70 7.94 -1.82 1.83
C SER A 70 7.43 -1.31 3.18
N GLY A 71 8.32 -1.14 4.17
CA GLY A 71 7.96 -0.62 5.50
C GLY A 71 7.29 0.76 5.44
N VAL A 72 7.85 1.67 4.64
CA VAL A 72 7.29 3.03 4.42
C VAL A 72 5.86 3.00 3.88
N PHE A 73 5.48 1.98 3.11
CA PHE A 73 4.10 1.79 2.68
C PHE A 73 3.21 1.33 3.83
N LEU A 74 3.68 0.38 4.64
CA LEU A 74 2.92 -0.09 5.81
C LEU A 74 2.66 1.05 6.79
N ASP A 75 3.66 1.89 7.06
CA ASP A 75 3.52 3.05 7.95
C ASP A 75 2.43 4.00 7.45
N GLN A 76 2.49 4.39 6.18
CA GLN A 76 1.46 5.23 5.55
C GLN A 76 0.08 4.57 5.53
N ALA A 77 0.00 3.26 5.30
CA ALA A 77 -1.26 2.54 5.31
C ALA A 77 -1.87 2.49 6.72
N MET A 78 -1.05 2.23 7.75
CA MET A 78 -1.49 2.26 9.15
C MET A 78 -2.00 3.65 9.55
N GLU A 79 -1.38 4.71 9.05
CA GLU A 79 -1.76 6.07 9.37
C GLU A 79 -3.00 6.54 8.61
N PHE A 80 -3.06 6.32 7.30
CA PHE A 80 -4.03 7.01 6.44
C PHE A 80 -5.20 6.13 5.95
N GLU A 81 -5.00 4.81 5.86
CA GLU A 81 -5.99 3.85 5.35
C GLU A 81 -5.70 2.39 5.82
N PRO A 82 -5.98 2.06 7.10
CA PRO A 82 -5.62 0.75 7.69
C PRO A 82 -6.26 -0.45 6.99
N LYS A 83 -7.42 -0.26 6.37
CA LYS A 83 -8.16 -1.30 5.65
C LYS A 83 -7.38 -1.89 4.47
N ILE A 84 -6.38 -1.18 3.93
CA ILE A 84 -5.48 -1.75 2.92
C ILE A 84 -4.71 -2.92 3.53
N ILE A 85 -4.20 -2.78 4.75
CA ILE A 85 -3.45 -3.82 5.45
C ILE A 85 -4.36 -5.02 5.73
N GLU A 86 -5.59 -4.78 6.18
CA GLU A 86 -6.58 -5.84 6.38
C GLU A 86 -6.81 -6.63 5.08
N SER A 87 -6.84 -5.98 3.91
CA SER A 87 -6.98 -6.66 2.62
C SER A 87 -5.80 -7.56 2.28
N PHE A 88 -4.56 -7.15 2.61
CA PHE A 88 -3.37 -8.01 2.44
C PHE A 88 -3.36 -9.15 3.46
N GLN A 89 -3.78 -8.91 4.70
CA GLN A 89 -3.89 -9.96 5.72
C GLN A 89 -4.89 -11.04 5.32
N ARG A 90 -6.04 -10.66 4.72
CA ARG A 90 -7.02 -11.61 4.18
C ARG A 90 -6.42 -12.53 3.11
N LEU A 91 -5.57 -11.97 2.23
CA LEU A 91 -4.83 -12.77 1.24
C LEU A 91 -3.82 -13.71 1.90
N ALA A 92 -3.04 -13.23 2.86
CA ALA A 92 -2.06 -14.06 3.57
C ALA A 92 -2.73 -15.22 4.34
N GLN A 93 -3.92 -15.01 4.89
CA GLN A 93 -4.69 -16.04 5.59
C GLN A 93 -5.09 -17.23 4.69
N THR A 94 -5.07 -17.06 3.36
CA THR A 94 -5.32 -18.17 2.41
C THR A 94 -4.17 -19.17 2.34
N GLY A 95 -2.97 -18.83 2.84
CA GLY A 95 -1.76 -19.64 2.69
C GLY A 95 -1.22 -19.71 1.25
N CYS A 96 -1.75 -18.90 0.34
CA CYS A 96 -1.39 -18.88 -1.08
C CYS A 96 -0.58 -17.62 -1.48
N VAL A 97 -0.27 -16.76 -0.50
CA VAL A 97 0.37 -15.44 -0.64
C VAL A 97 1.43 -15.24 0.43
#